data_AF-A0A6V7J3S8-F1
#
_entry.id   AF-A0A6V7J3S8-F1
#
_cell.length_a   1.000
_cell.length_b   1.000
_cell.length_c   1.000
_cell.angle_alpha   90.00
_cell.angle_beta   90.00
_cell.angle_gamma   90.00
#
_symmetry.space_group_name_H-M   'P 1'
#
loop_
_entity.id
_entity.type
_entity.pdbx_description
1 polymer ?
#
loop_
_entity_poly.entity_id
_entity_poly.type
_entity_poly.pdbx_seq_one_letter_code
_entity_poly.pdbx_strand_id
1 'polypeptide(L)'
;IRSSHNLSPDNIIIDPVITTPCEPNPCGPNSRCREVNGQPVCTCVPGFLGSPPTCRPECTVSTDCPPMEACYNQKCRDPCPGTCGIGAICQVINHNPICSCSPSFSGDPFVQCNKI
;
A
#
# COMPACT_ATOMS: atom_id res chain seq x y z
N ILE A 1 42.96 -33.31 -44.57
CA ILE A 1 43.71 -32.04 -44.36
C ILE A 1 42.69 -31.05 -43.78
N ARG A 2 42.82 -30.71 -42.49
CA ARG A 2 41.88 -29.85 -41.77
C ARG A 2 42.01 -28.41 -42.30
N SER A 3 40.91 -27.79 -42.72
CA SER A 3 40.85 -26.33 -42.90
C SER A 3 40.03 -25.77 -41.75
N SER A 4 40.73 -25.21 -40.77
CA SER A 4 40.13 -24.54 -39.61
C SER A 4 39.58 -23.19 -40.04
N HIS A 5 38.26 -23.05 -40.17
CA HIS A 5 37.63 -21.73 -40.16
C HIS A 5 37.58 -21.24 -38.72
N ASN A 6 38.40 -20.24 -38.45
CA ASN A 6 38.56 -19.54 -37.17
C ASN A 6 37.33 -18.64 -36.98
N LEU A 7 36.45 -18.97 -36.03
CA LEU A 7 35.35 -18.11 -35.61
C LEU A 7 35.88 -17.17 -34.53
N SER A 8 36.18 -15.93 -34.90
CA SER A 8 36.47 -14.85 -33.94
C SER A 8 35.20 -14.51 -33.15
N PRO A 9 35.23 -14.43 -31.81
CA PRO A 9 34.02 -14.19 -30.99
C PRO A 9 33.64 -12.71 -30.81
N ASP A 10 34.32 -11.75 -31.46
CA ASP A 10 34.22 -10.33 -31.08
C ASP A 10 33.41 -9.47 -32.06
N ASN A 11 32.21 -9.90 -32.46
CA ASN A 11 31.28 -8.99 -33.14
C ASN A 11 29.88 -9.08 -32.54
N ILE A 12 29.78 -8.62 -31.29
CA ILE A 12 28.51 -8.25 -30.68
C ILE A 12 28.13 -6.92 -31.32
N ILE A 13 27.14 -6.93 -32.22
CA ILE A 13 26.41 -5.71 -32.56
C ILE A 13 25.69 -5.32 -31.26
N ILE A 14 26.29 -4.40 -30.50
CA ILE A 14 25.58 -3.73 -29.41
C ILE A 14 24.64 -2.78 -30.13
N ASP A 15 23.46 -3.26 -30.53
CA ASP A 15 22.36 -2.35 -30.81
C ASP A 15 22.31 -1.41 -29.60
N PRO A 16 22.39 -0.09 -29.78
CA PRO A 16 22.25 0.81 -28.66
C PRO A 16 20.89 0.47 -28.07
N VAL A 17 20.85 -0.13 -26.88
CA VAL A 17 19.62 -0.30 -26.14
C VAL A 17 19.08 1.11 -26.03
N ILE A 18 18.04 1.43 -26.80
CA ILE A 18 17.34 2.70 -26.72
C ILE A 18 16.62 2.63 -25.37
N THR A 19 17.37 2.90 -24.31
CA THR A 19 16.85 2.97 -22.95
C THR A 19 15.99 4.22 -22.90
N THR A 20 14.68 4.04 -22.91
CA THR A 20 13.79 5.16 -22.60
C THR A 20 14.06 5.59 -21.16
N PRO A 21 13.87 6.88 -20.79
CA PRO A 21 14.14 7.36 -19.44
C PRO A 21 13.44 6.56 -18.32
N CYS A 22 12.36 5.85 -18.63
CA CYS A 22 11.59 5.03 -17.70
C CYS A 22 11.83 3.51 -17.82
N GLU A 23 12.74 3.04 -18.69
CA GLU A 23 13.05 1.62 -18.84
C GLU A 23 14.57 1.33 -18.76
N PRO A 24 15.02 0.61 -17.70
CA PRO A 24 14.25 0.10 -16.57
C PRO A 24 13.75 1.22 -15.65
N ASN A 25 12.64 1.01 -14.92
CA ASN A 25 12.01 2.05 -14.09
C ASN A 25 12.94 2.55 -12.98
N PRO A 26 13.38 3.83 -13.02
CA PRO A 26 14.29 4.38 -12.01
C PRO A 26 13.58 4.88 -10.74
N CYS A 27 12.25 4.93 -10.73
CA CYS A 27 11.46 5.63 -9.70
C CYS A 27 11.20 4.82 -8.43
N GLY A 28 11.62 3.56 -8.36
CA GLY A 28 11.37 2.71 -7.20
C GLY A 28 9.92 2.22 -7.08
N PRO A 29 9.61 1.44 -6.02
CA PRO A 29 8.29 0.85 -5.82
C PRO A 29 7.22 1.91 -5.57
N ASN A 30 5.96 1.55 -5.84
CA ASN A 30 4.78 2.40 -5.64
C ASN A 30 4.87 3.79 -6.29
N SER A 31 5.65 3.86 -7.37
CA SER A 31 5.93 5.10 -8.08
C SER A 31 5.66 4.91 -9.57
N ARG A 32 5.05 5.94 -10.19
CA ARG A 32 4.87 6.05 -11.62
C ARG A 32 5.98 6.90 -12.22
N CYS A 33 6.67 6.35 -13.22
CA CYS A 33 7.59 7.09 -14.07
C CYS A 33 6.84 7.69 -15.26
N ARG A 34 7.14 8.95 -15.60
CA ARG A 34 6.75 9.59 -16.86
C ARG A 34 7.96 10.31 -17.45
N GLU A 35 8.09 10.28 -18.77
CA GLU A 35 9.11 11.08 -19.44
C GLU A 35 8.64 12.53 -19.59
N VAL A 36 9.49 13.49 -19.22
CA VAL A 36 9.29 14.92 -19.48
C VAL A 36 10.61 15.47 -20.01
N ASN A 37 10.62 15.97 -21.24
CA ASN A 37 11.82 16.52 -21.92
C ASN A 37 13.02 15.54 -21.94
N GLY A 38 12.79 14.26 -22.23
CA GLY A 38 13.86 13.25 -22.25
C GLY A 38 14.38 12.85 -20.86
N GLN A 39 13.71 13.26 -19.78
CA GLN A 39 14.09 12.93 -18.40
C GLN A 39 12.99 12.16 -17.66
N PRO A 40 13.35 11.25 -16.74
CA PRO A 40 12.36 10.56 -15.93
C PRO A 40 11.85 11.47 -14.80
N VAL A 41 10.54 11.65 -14.73
CA VAL A 41 9.87 12.32 -13.62
C VAL A 41 9.06 11.29 -12.86
N CYS A 42 9.38 11.16 -11.57
CA CYS A 42 8.78 10.18 -10.68
C CYS A 42 7.69 10.80 -9.82
N THR A 43 6.58 10.10 -9.63
CA THR A 43 5.51 10.49 -8.70
C THR A 43 4.97 9.26 -7.96
N CYS A 44 4.60 9.38 -6.69
CA CYS A 44 3.92 8.28 -6.00
C CYS A 44 2.58 7.98 -6.68
N VAL A 45 2.22 6.70 -6.76
CA VAL A 45 0.88 6.30 -7.25
C VAL A 45 -0.20 6.69 -6.22
N PRO A 46 -1.47 6.85 -6.63
CA PRO A 46 -2.53 7.24 -5.70
C PRO A 46 -2.62 6.33 -4.48
N GLY A 47 -2.71 6.92 -3.29
CA GLY A 47 -2.76 6.19 -2.01
C GLY A 47 -1.40 5.96 -1.35
N PHE A 48 -0.30 6.34 -2.00
CA PHE A 48 1.04 6.33 -1.40
C PHE A 48 1.51 7.77 -1.12
N LEU A 49 2.25 7.92 -0.03
CA LEU A 49 2.73 9.18 0.52
C LEU A 49 4.26 9.28 0.41
N GLY A 50 4.75 10.52 0.43
CA GLY A 50 6.18 10.84 0.34
C GLY A 50 6.61 11.20 -1.07
N SER A 51 7.90 10.96 -1.35
CA SER A 51 8.52 11.22 -2.65
C SER A 51 9.25 9.97 -3.13
N PRO A 52 9.21 9.64 -4.42
CA PRO A 52 10.01 8.56 -4.98
C PRO A 52 11.50 8.72 -4.66
N PRO A 53 12.25 7.62 -4.46
CA PRO A 53 11.83 6.22 -4.57
C PRO A 53 11.21 5.62 -3.30
N THR A 54 10.98 6.44 -2.27
CA THR A 54 10.54 6.01 -0.93
C THR A 54 9.05 6.20 -0.68
N CYS A 55 8.24 6.06 -1.74
CA CYS A 55 6.78 6.09 -1.62
C CYS A 55 6.29 4.98 -0.69
N ARG A 56 5.60 5.37 0.38
CA ARG A 56 5.10 4.47 1.43
C ARG A 56 3.58 4.53 1.53
N PRO A 57 2.92 3.45 1.99
CA PRO A 57 1.50 3.53 2.29
C PRO A 57 1.22 4.54 3.42
N GLU A 58 -0.05 4.85 3.63
CA GLU A 58 -0.49 5.68 4.75
C GLU A 58 -0.08 5.06 6.10
N CYS A 59 -0.29 3.76 6.25
CA CYS A 59 0.09 2.98 7.43
C CYS A 59 0.58 1.59 7.05
N THR A 60 1.41 0.99 7.91
CA THR A 60 1.72 -0.44 7.91
C THR A 60 1.30 -1.10 9.22
N VAL A 61 1.18 -0.33 10.29
CA VAL A 61 0.69 -0.75 11.60
C VAL A 61 -0.32 0.27 12.15
N SER A 62 -1.23 -0.15 13.03
CA SER A 62 -2.27 0.75 13.56
C SER A 62 -1.72 1.95 14.31
N THR A 63 -0.53 1.84 14.91
CA THR A 63 0.14 2.95 15.59
C THR A 63 0.63 4.06 14.66
N ASP A 64 0.63 3.84 13.35
CA ASP A 64 0.87 4.89 12.35
C ASP A 64 -0.36 5.80 12.18
N CYS A 65 -1.54 5.33 12.61
CA CYS A 65 -2.81 6.02 12.47
C CYS A 65 -3.12 6.90 13.69
N PRO A 66 -4.07 7.84 13.57
CA PRO A 66 -4.68 8.51 14.72
C PRO A 66 -5.27 7.50 15.73
N PRO A 67 -5.40 7.86 17.02
CA PRO A 67 -5.87 6.92 18.07
C PRO A 67 -7.27 6.32 17.86
N MET A 68 -8.11 6.99 17.06
CA MET A 68 -9.49 6.58 16.73
C MET A 68 -9.59 5.74 15.44
N GLU A 69 -8.46 5.43 14.79
CA GLU A 69 -8.41 4.69 13.55
C GLU A 69 -7.46 3.49 13.67
N ALA A 70 -7.62 2.49 12.82
CA ALA A 70 -6.74 1.33 12.72
C ALA A 70 -6.21 1.17 11.29
N CYS A 71 -5.07 0.51 11.15
CA CYS A 71 -4.52 0.25 9.83
C CYS A 71 -5.24 -0.94 9.18
N TYR A 72 -6.01 -0.67 8.13
CA TYR A 72 -6.70 -1.67 7.34
C TYR A 72 -6.36 -1.51 5.86
N ASN A 73 -5.74 -2.55 5.27
CA ASN A 73 -5.30 -2.54 3.87
C ASN A 73 -4.49 -1.28 3.53
N GLN A 74 -3.46 -0.98 4.33
CA GLN A 74 -2.54 0.14 4.12
C GLN A 74 -3.19 1.54 4.21
N LYS A 75 -4.38 1.63 4.80
CA LYS A 75 -5.10 2.88 5.05
C LYS A 75 -5.60 2.96 6.48
N CYS A 76 -5.59 4.16 7.04
CA CYS A 76 -6.17 4.42 8.35
C CYS A 76 -7.69 4.54 8.19
N ARG A 77 -8.44 3.78 8.99
CA ARG A 77 -9.90 3.74 8.95
C ARG A 77 -10.47 3.54 10.35
N ASP A 78 -11.67 4.05 10.58
CA ASP A 78 -12.47 3.72 11.75
C ASP A 78 -12.72 2.19 11.81
N PRO A 79 -12.30 1.49 12.88
CA PRO A 79 -12.52 0.05 13.03
C PRO A 79 -13.93 -0.31 13.51
N CYS A 80 -14.82 0.64 13.81
CA CYS A 80 -16.17 0.35 14.31
C CYS A 80 -17.16 -0.24 13.29
N PRO A 81 -17.21 0.23 12.02
CA PRO A 81 -18.20 -0.24 11.05
C PRO A 81 -18.13 -1.76 10.83
N GLY A 82 -19.20 -2.46 11.19
CA GLY A 82 -19.33 -3.91 11.02
C GLY A 82 -18.70 -4.76 12.12
N THR A 83 -18.15 -4.17 13.18
CA THR A 83 -17.54 -4.92 14.28
C THR A 83 -18.49 -5.25 15.43
N CYS A 84 -19.35 -4.31 15.82
CA CYS A 84 -20.27 -4.51 16.94
C CYS A 84 -21.62 -5.04 16.48
N GLY A 85 -22.28 -5.77 17.38
CA GLY A 85 -23.61 -6.35 17.18
C GLY A 85 -24.73 -5.31 17.14
N ILE A 86 -25.93 -5.76 16.81
CA ILE A 86 -27.10 -4.87 16.65
C ILE A 86 -27.43 -4.21 17.99
N GLY A 87 -27.56 -2.88 17.99
CA GLY A 87 -27.89 -2.11 19.21
C GLY A 87 -26.75 -1.94 20.20
N ALA A 88 -25.53 -2.38 19.86
CA ALA A 88 -24.34 -2.10 20.65
C ALA A 88 -23.74 -0.72 20.30
N ILE A 89 -23.13 -0.08 21.28
CA ILE A 89 -22.29 1.11 21.11
C ILE A 89 -20.87 0.63 20.79
N CYS A 90 -20.28 1.19 19.74
CA CYS A 90 -18.86 1.02 19.44
C CYS A 90 -18.07 2.25 19.89
N GLN A 91 -16.96 2.03 20.59
CA GLN A 91 -15.98 3.06 20.93
C GLN A 91 -14.59 2.59 20.52
N VAL A 92 -13.80 3.46 19.89
CA VAL A 92 -12.42 3.12 19.55
C VAL A 92 -11.52 3.53 20.71
N ILE A 93 -10.77 2.58 21.25
CA ILE A 93 -9.76 2.82 22.30
C ILE A 93 -8.43 2.30 21.79
N ASN A 94 -7.49 3.22 21.55
CA ASN A 94 -6.12 2.90 21.13
C ASN A 94 -6.11 1.97 19.89
N HIS A 95 -6.79 2.38 18.82
CA HIS A 95 -6.99 1.64 17.56
C HIS A 95 -7.89 0.39 17.64
N ASN A 96 -8.45 0.06 18.82
CA ASN A 96 -9.26 -1.14 19.00
C ASN A 96 -10.75 -0.79 19.17
N PRO A 97 -11.66 -1.42 18.41
CA PRO A 97 -13.10 -1.25 18.61
C PRO A 97 -13.54 -2.00 19.88
N ILE A 98 -14.21 -1.28 20.78
CA ILE A 98 -14.78 -1.80 22.01
C ILE A 98 -16.30 -1.73 21.89
N CYS A 99 -16.95 -2.88 21.96
CA CYS A 99 -18.40 -3.01 21.86
C CYS A 99 -19.01 -3.13 23.25
N SER A 100 -20.08 -2.37 23.52
CA SER A 100 -20.81 -2.43 24.78
C SER A 100 -22.31 -2.20 24.57
N CYS A 101 -23.14 -2.76 25.45
CA CYS A 101 -24.56 -2.43 25.47
C CYS A 101 -24.78 -1.10 26.22
N SER A 102 -25.74 -0.29 25.75
CA SER A 102 -26.17 0.92 26.44
C SER A 102 -26.71 0.61 27.86
N PRO A 103 -26.73 1.56 28.80
CA PRO A 103 -27.14 1.31 30.20
C PRO A 103 -28.53 0.69 30.42
N SER A 104 -29.45 0.79 29.45
CA SER A 104 -30.80 0.20 29.49
C SER A 104 -30.95 -1.06 28.62
N PHE A 105 -29.83 -1.63 28.15
CA PHE A 105 -29.78 -2.81 27.29
C PHE A 105 -28.86 -3.88 27.89
N SER A 106 -29.12 -5.15 27.58
CA SER A 106 -28.27 -6.29 27.94
C SER A 106 -28.20 -7.30 26.80
N GLY A 107 -27.21 -8.20 26.84
CA GLY A 107 -26.97 -9.19 25.79
C GLY A 107 -25.49 -9.29 25.45
N ASP A 108 -25.19 -9.88 24.29
CA ASP A 108 -23.84 -9.96 23.75
C ASP A 108 -23.59 -8.76 22.81
N PRO A 109 -22.68 -7.84 23.13
CA PRO A 109 -22.42 -6.65 22.31
C PRO A 109 -21.79 -6.94 20.95
N PHE A 110 -21.34 -8.17 20.68
CA PHE A 110 -20.88 -8.61 19.36
C PHE A 110 -21.99 -9.27 18.52
N VAL A 111 -23.12 -9.61 19.13
CA VAL A 111 -24.27 -10.20 18.44
C VAL A 111 -25.44 -9.24 18.45
N GLN A 112 -26.02 -8.97 19.62
CA GLN A 112 -27.17 -8.11 19.79
C GLN A 112 -27.36 -7.70 21.25
N CYS A 113 -27.61 -6.41 21.46
CA CYS A 113 -28.10 -5.85 22.71
C CYS A 113 -29.63 -5.67 22.65
N ASN A 114 -30.33 -6.15 23.67
CA ASN A 114 -31.79 -6.04 23.81
C ASN A 114 -32.15 -5.17 25.02
N LYS A 115 -33.26 -4.43 24.92
CA LYS A 115 -33.74 -3.60 26.02
C LYS A 115 -34.07 -4.48 27.23
N ILE A 116 -33.67 -4.03 28.42
CA ILE A 116 -34.01 -4.63 29.71
C ILE A 116 -35.49 -4.37 30.05
#